data_AF-A0A3Q0JAL9-F1
#
_entry.id   AF-A0A3Q0JAL9-F1
#
_cell.length_a   1.000
_cell.length_b   1.000
_cell.length_c   1.000
_cell.angle_alpha   90.00
_cell.angle_beta   90.00
_cell.angle_gamma   90.00
#
_symmetry.space_group_name_H-M   'P 1'
#
loop_
_entity.id
_entity.type
_entity.pdbx_description
1 polymer ?
#
loop_
_entity_poly.entity_id
_entity_poly.type
_entity_poly.pdbx_seq_one_letter_code
_entity_poly.pdbx_strand_id
1 'polypeptide(L)'
;MFTKNFSIFKNYVPTLYLAYCLVTLPAADCSYYKAEPIRVVVTGAAGQIAYSLIYQIAKGDVFGPNQPVILHLLDITPMMGVLQGVVMEISDCALPLVRG
;
A
#
# COMPACT_ATOMS: atom_id res chain seq x y z
N MET A 1 -39.75 -15.00 1.39
CA MET A 1 -39.36 -15.32 2.77
C MET A 1 -38.25 -16.38 2.72
N PHE A 2 -36.98 -15.94 2.69
CA PHE A 2 -35.78 -16.67 3.17
C PHE A 2 -34.53 -15.87 2.78
N THR A 3 -34.20 -14.89 3.63
CA THR A 3 -32.86 -14.30 3.73
C THR A 3 -31.96 -15.27 4.48
N LYS A 4 -30.98 -15.92 3.84
CA LYS A 4 -29.86 -16.57 4.56
C LYS A 4 -28.55 -16.55 3.74
N ASN A 5 -27.57 -15.86 4.31
CA ASN A 5 -26.13 -16.20 4.36
C ASN A 5 -25.37 -16.47 3.06
N PHE A 6 -24.94 -15.39 2.40
CA PHE A 6 -23.94 -15.40 1.33
C PHE A 6 -22.48 -15.30 1.85
N SER A 7 -22.19 -15.86 3.04
CA SER A 7 -20.83 -15.84 3.63
C SER A 7 -19.95 -17.04 3.24
N ILE A 8 -20.49 -18.06 2.56
CA ILE A 8 -19.78 -19.33 2.35
C ILE A 8 -19.23 -19.49 0.92
N PHE A 9 -19.74 -18.74 -0.08
CA PHE A 9 -19.37 -18.94 -1.49
C PHE A 9 -18.26 -18.03 -2.04
N LYS A 10 -17.57 -17.23 -1.20
CA LYS A 10 -16.45 -16.39 -1.66
C LYS A 10 -15.18 -17.17 -2.03
N ASN A 11 -15.07 -18.45 -1.68
CA ASN A 11 -13.84 -19.24 -1.85
C ASN A 11 -13.84 -20.23 -3.03
N TYR A 12 -14.85 -20.25 -3.91
CA TYR A 12 -14.95 -21.35 -4.89
C TYR A 12 -15.53 -21.02 -6.27
N VAL A 13 -15.38 -19.79 -6.79
CA VAL A 13 -15.67 -19.54 -8.22
C VAL A 13 -14.90 -18.32 -8.78
N PRO A 14 -13.61 -18.46 -9.13
CA PRO A 14 -12.82 -17.34 -9.67
C PRO A 14 -13.04 -17.09 -11.17
N THR A 15 -13.65 -18.01 -11.92
CA THR A 15 -13.66 -17.98 -13.39
C THR A 15 -14.85 -17.27 -14.04
N LEU A 16 -15.98 -17.10 -13.36
CA LEU A 16 -17.18 -16.51 -13.96
C LEU A 16 -17.25 -14.97 -13.88
N TYR A 17 -16.48 -14.34 -13.00
CA TYR A 17 -16.46 -12.87 -12.88
C TYR A 17 -15.65 -12.17 -13.99
N LEU A 18 -14.77 -12.90 -14.68
CA LEU A 18 -13.92 -12.35 -15.73
C LEU A 18 -14.70 -12.00 -17.00
N ALA A 19 -15.79 -12.71 -17.28
CA ALA A 19 -16.57 -12.50 -18.50
C ALA A 19 -17.43 -11.22 -18.44
N TYR A 20 -17.90 -10.81 -17.25
CA TYR A 20 -18.76 -9.63 -17.09
C TYR A 20 -18.00 -8.30 -16.98
N CYS A 21 -16.68 -8.33 -16.74
CA CYS A 21 -15.89 -7.11 -16.57
C CYS A 21 -15.45 -6.47 -17.91
N LEU A 22 -15.42 -7.24 -19.01
CA LEU A 22 -14.82 -6.80 -20.27
C LEU A 22 -15.69 -5.83 -21.11
N VAL A 23 -16.92 -5.50 -20.69
CA VAL A 23 -17.88 -4.76 -21.53
C VAL A 23 -18.14 -3.31 -21.08
N THR A 24 -17.76 -2.86 -19.87
CA THR A 24 -18.16 -1.52 -19.40
C THR A 24 -17.19 -0.84 -18.41
N LEU A 25 -15.89 -0.75 -18.71
CA LEU A 25 -15.02 0.21 -17.99
C LEU A 25 -14.09 0.96 -18.97
N PRO A 26 -14.13 2.31 -18.99
CA PRO A 26 -13.19 3.11 -19.76
C PRO A 26 -11.76 2.87 -19.24
N ALA A 27 -10.78 2.92 -20.13
CA ALA A 27 -9.37 2.61 -19.90
C ALA A 27 -8.68 3.52 -18.87
N ALA A 28 -8.93 3.32 -17.56
CA ALA A 28 -8.27 4.10 -16.50
C ALA A 28 -7.87 3.34 -15.23
N ASP A 29 -8.16 2.05 -15.04
CA ASP A 29 -7.67 1.34 -13.83
C ASP A 29 -7.11 -0.06 -14.15
N CYS A 30 -5.90 -0.07 -14.74
CA CYS A 30 -5.04 -1.26 -14.83
C CYS A 30 -4.42 -1.62 -13.45
N SER A 31 -5.24 -1.74 -12.40
CA SER A 31 -4.78 -2.04 -11.03
C SER A 31 -5.65 -3.06 -10.28
N TYR A 32 -6.30 -3.96 -11.02
CA TYR A 32 -7.37 -4.81 -10.48
C TYR A 32 -6.91 -6.12 -9.79
N TYR A 33 -5.61 -6.27 -9.50
CA TYR A 33 -5.11 -7.26 -8.53
C TYR A 33 -4.10 -6.58 -7.59
N LYS A 34 -4.53 -5.54 -6.87
CA LYS A 34 -3.71 -4.92 -5.82
C LYS A 34 -3.74 -5.80 -4.58
N ALA A 35 -2.60 -6.39 -4.24
CA ALA A 35 -2.41 -7.09 -2.97
C ALA A 35 -2.77 -6.17 -1.80
N GLU A 36 -3.26 -6.75 -0.69
CA GLU A 36 -3.56 -5.96 0.50
C GLU A 36 -2.29 -5.23 0.98
N PRO A 37 -2.38 -3.94 1.31
CA PRO A 37 -1.20 -3.16 1.70
C PRO A 37 -0.62 -3.64 3.04
N ILE A 38 0.69 -3.82 3.06
CA ILE A 38 1.41 -4.22 4.28
C ILE A 38 1.70 -2.99 5.11
N ARG A 39 1.47 -3.08 6.42
CA ARG A 39 1.79 -2.01 7.38
C ARG A 39 3.19 -2.22 7.91
N VAL A 40 4.03 -1.19 7.80
CA VAL A 40 5.43 -1.22 8.24
C VAL A 40 5.67 -0.06 9.19
N VAL A 41 6.14 -0.37 10.39
CA VAL A 41 6.58 0.64 11.36
C VAL A 41 8.10 0.76 11.29
N VAL A 42 8.60 1.97 11.09
CA VAL A 42 10.04 2.28 11.13
C VAL A 42 10.33 3.13 12.35
N THR A 43 11.11 2.58 13.28
CA THR A 43 11.57 3.28 14.48
C THR A 43 12.88 4.01 14.21
N GLY A 44 13.06 5.20 14.78
CA GLY A 44 14.24 6.02 14.48
C GLY A 44 14.20 6.56 13.04
N ALA A 45 12.99 6.85 12.54
CA ALA A 45 12.75 7.24 11.15
C ALA A 45 13.43 8.56 10.72
N ALA A 46 13.79 9.43 11.67
CA ALA A 46 14.58 10.63 11.41
C ALA A 46 16.10 10.35 11.35
N GLY A 47 16.53 9.10 11.60
CA GLY A 47 17.93 8.69 11.52
C GLY A 47 18.40 8.46 10.08
N GLN A 48 19.71 8.63 9.85
CA GLN A 48 20.32 8.51 8.52
C GLN A 48 20.17 7.13 7.88
N ILE A 49 20.21 6.06 8.69
CA ILE A 49 20.00 4.69 8.20
C ILE A 49 18.55 4.51 7.77
N ALA A 50 17.61 4.98 8.60
CA ALA A 50 16.19 4.87 8.31
C ALA A 50 15.82 5.67 7.05
N TYR A 51 16.38 6.85 6.87
CA TYR A 51 16.18 7.68 5.68
C TYR A 51 16.44 6.90 4.38
N SER A 52 17.58 6.21 4.29
CA SER A 52 17.92 5.39 3.12
C SER A 52 17.00 4.16 2.97
N LEU A 53 16.64 3.53 4.09
CA LEU A 53 15.82 2.32 4.12
C LEU A 53 14.34 2.59 3.77
N ILE A 54 13.78 3.70 4.24
CA ILE A 54 12.39 4.08 3.99
C ILE A 54 12.16 4.23 2.49
N TYR A 55 13.09 4.84 1.76
CA TYR A 55 12.99 4.97 0.31
C TYR A 55 13.01 3.62 -0.42
N GLN A 56 13.87 2.69 0.01
CA GLN A 56 13.93 1.33 -0.57
C GLN A 56 12.64 0.53 -0.33
N ILE A 57 12.05 0.67 0.87
CA ILE A 57 10.75 0.05 1.18
C ILE A 57 9.65 0.68 0.32
N ALA A 58 9.60 2.00 0.26
CA ALA A 58 8.59 2.76 -0.46
C ALA A 58 8.65 2.54 -1.99
N LYS A 59 9.84 2.31 -2.53
CA LYS A 59 10.08 1.94 -3.93
C LYS A 59 9.71 0.49 -4.26
N GLY A 60 9.61 -0.38 -3.24
CA GLY A 60 9.29 -1.79 -3.41
C GLY A 60 10.50 -2.71 -3.59
N ASP A 61 11.72 -2.25 -3.29
CA ASP A 61 12.92 -3.10 -3.36
C ASP A 61 12.92 -4.19 -2.28
N VAL A 62 12.18 -3.99 -1.17
CA VAL A 62 12.10 -4.93 -0.04
C VAL A 62 10.97 -5.95 -0.19
N PHE A 63 9.76 -5.51 -0.54
CA PHE A 63 8.57 -6.37 -0.61
C PHE A 63 8.15 -6.75 -2.04
N GLY A 64 8.85 -6.21 -3.04
CA GLY A 64 8.57 -6.41 -4.45
C GLY A 64 7.82 -5.25 -5.10
N PRO A 65 7.91 -5.12 -6.44
CA PRO A 65 7.44 -3.95 -7.19
C PRO A 65 5.91 -3.82 -7.28
N ASN A 66 5.16 -4.82 -6.81
CA ASN A 66 3.69 -4.86 -6.89
C ASN A 66 3.01 -4.83 -5.51
N GLN A 67 3.79 -4.76 -4.42
CA GLN A 67 3.27 -4.84 -3.07
C GLN A 67 3.10 -3.43 -2.49
N PRO A 68 1.87 -2.94 -2.29
CA PRO A 68 1.66 -1.66 -1.64
C PRO A 68 1.99 -1.72 -0.15
N VAL A 69 2.42 -0.57 0.40
CA VAL A 69 2.88 -0.43 1.78
C VAL A 69 2.27 0.81 2.44
N ILE A 70 2.00 0.72 3.74
CA ILE A 70 1.63 1.84 4.61
C ILE A 70 2.78 2.04 5.58
N LEU A 71 3.37 3.23 5.56
CA LEU A 71 4.53 3.57 6.36
C LEU A 71 4.10 4.33 7.63
N HIS A 72 4.44 3.75 8.77
CA HIS A 72 4.31 4.39 10.07
C HIS A 72 5.69 4.78 10.56
N LEU A 73 5.99 6.08 10.57
CA LEU A 73 7.29 6.61 10.96
C LEU A 73 7.24 7.02 12.44
N LEU A 74 8.10 6.42 13.26
CA LEU A 74 8.17 6.65 14.70
C LEU A 74 9.57 7.17 15.08
N ASP A 75 9.61 8.25 15.83
CA ASP A 75 10.84 8.77 16.44
C ASP A 75 10.55 9.47 17.77
N ILE A 76 11.60 9.92 18.45
CA ILE A 76 11.53 10.67 19.69
C ILE A 76 11.02 12.10 19.46
N THR A 77 10.38 12.70 20.48
CA THR A 77 9.80 14.05 20.41
C THR A 77 10.76 15.14 19.89
N PRO A 78 12.06 15.18 20.25
CA PRO A 78 13.00 16.17 19.72
C PRO A 78 13.22 16.08 18.20
N MET A 79 13.00 14.90 17.59
CA MET A 79 13.24 14.64 16.17
C MET A 79 12.00 14.89 15.30
N MET A 80 10.88 15.33 15.87
CA MET A 80 9.62 15.52 15.13
C MET A 80 9.75 16.52 13.97
N GLY A 81 10.60 17.55 14.09
CA GLY A 81 10.85 18.47 12.99
C GLY A 81 11.54 17.82 11.79
N VAL A 82 12.52 16.95 12.05
CA VAL A 82 13.20 16.17 10.99
C VAL A 82 12.24 15.14 10.41
N LEU A 83 11.47 14.46 11.27
CA LEU A 83 10.48 13.47 10.87
C LEU A 83 9.43 14.06 9.92
N GLN A 84 8.98 15.30 10.16
CA GLN A 84 8.09 16.02 9.24
C GLN A 84 8.76 16.26 7.88
N GLY A 85 10.03 16.63 7.85
CA GLY A 85 10.80 16.75 6.60
C GLY A 85 10.83 15.45 5.80
N VAL A 86 11.07 14.32 6.47
CA VAL A 86 11.04 12.99 5.84
C VAL A 86 9.66 12.67 5.24
N VAL A 87 8.57 12.99 5.96
CA VAL A 87 7.21 12.80 5.43
C VAL A 87 6.94 13.67 4.20
N MET A 88 7.42 14.91 4.19
CA MET A 88 7.30 15.82 3.04
C MET A 88 8.02 15.25 1.82
N GLU A 89 9.26 14.80 1.97
CA GLU A 89 10.04 14.24 0.86
C GLU A 89 9.41 12.97 0.29
N ILE A 90 8.89 12.07 1.13
CA ILE A 90 8.19 10.86 0.67
C ILE A 90 6.94 11.23 -0.12
N SER A 91 6.22 12.26 0.32
CA SER A 91 5.02 12.75 -0.35
C SER A 91 5.35 13.36 -1.72
N ASP A 92 6.46 14.08 -1.82
CA ASP A 92 6.93 14.70 -3.07
C ASP A 92 7.47 13.67 -4.07
N CYS A 93 8.02 12.55 -3.60
CA CYS A 93 8.59 11.49 -4.45
C CYS A 93 7.55 10.69 -5.25
N ALA A 94 6.25 10.96 -5.09
CA ALA A 94 5.14 10.35 -5.86
C ALA A 94 5.23 8.80 -5.97
N LEU A 95 5.58 8.13 -4.86
CA LEU A 95 5.86 6.70 -4.83
C LEU A 95 4.55 5.88 -4.96
N PRO A 96 4.34 5.13 -6.06
CA PRO A 96 3.04 4.52 -6.36
C PRO A 96 2.64 3.38 -5.42
N LEU A 97 3.61 2.82 -4.68
CA LEU A 97 3.40 1.73 -3.72
C LEU A 97 3.04 2.24 -2.33
N VAL A 98 3.36 3.48 -1.98
CA VAL A 98 3.05 4.05 -0.67
C VAL A 98 1.57 4.45 -0.60
N ARG A 99 0.90 4.04 0.48
CA ARG A 99 -0.50 4.37 0.77
C ARG A 99 -0.60 5.09 2.10
N GLY A 100 -1.52 6.05 2.17
CA GLY A 100 -1.88 6.82 3.37
C GLY A 100 -3.23 6.39 3.92
#